data_AF-A0AAU1HR75-F1
#
_entry.id   AF-A0AAU1HR75-F1
#
_cell.length_a   1.000
_cell.length_b   1.000
_cell.length_c   1.000
_cell.angle_alpha   90.00
_cell.angle_beta   90.00
_cell.angle_gamma   90.00
#
_symmetry.space_group_name_H-M   'P 1'
#
loop_
_entity.id
_entity.type
_entity.pdbx_description
1 polymer ?
#
loop_
_entity_poly.entity_id
_entity_poly.type
_entity_poly.pdbx_seq_one_letter_code
_entity_poly.pdbx_strand_id
1 'polypeptide(L)'
;MSAQPEEAPAPPAPPSPTAAAQLLAQLRADRRADTWVPAFEQDWARALDDARHSFSLSPLHDVVRTWQARLAAAPAVDAFLAGGCDDSDGVALADVLGPRP
;
A
#
# COMPACT_ATOMS: atom_id res chain seq x y z
N MET A 1 -2.78 -15.46 42.86
CA MET A 1 -2.24 -14.64 41.76
C MET A 1 -2.69 -15.28 40.46
N SER A 2 -3.67 -14.70 39.78
CA SER A 2 -4.14 -15.18 38.47
C SER A 2 -3.66 -14.18 37.43
N ALA A 3 -2.77 -14.60 36.53
CA ALA A 3 -2.41 -13.83 35.35
C ALA A 3 -3.61 -13.85 34.40
N GLN A 4 -4.16 -12.68 34.05
CA GLN A 4 -5.12 -12.62 32.96
C GLN A 4 -4.40 -12.94 31.64
N PRO A 5 -5.03 -13.66 30.70
CA PRO A 5 -4.44 -13.88 29.39
C PRO A 5 -4.26 -12.51 28.73
N GLU A 6 -3.06 -12.22 28.29
CA GLU A 6 -2.79 -11.04 27.47
C GLU A 6 -3.56 -11.23 26.15
N GLU A 7 -4.66 -10.50 26.00
CA GLU A 7 -5.47 -10.50 24.77
C GLU A 7 -4.63 -9.95 23.63
N ALA A 8 -3.95 -10.86 22.92
CA ALA A 8 -3.29 -10.55 21.66
C ALA A 8 -4.34 -9.97 20.69
N PRO A 9 -4.04 -8.87 19.98
CA PRO A 9 -4.97 -8.28 19.03
C PRO A 9 -5.45 -9.34 18.05
N ALA A 10 -6.78 -9.46 17.92
CA ALA A 10 -7.38 -10.39 16.97
C ALA A 10 -6.85 -10.09 15.56
N PRO A 11 -6.52 -11.11 14.76
CA PRO A 11 -6.07 -10.90 13.40
C PRO A 11 -7.14 -10.14 12.61
N PRO A 12 -6.76 -9.20 11.74
CA PRO A 12 -7.72 -8.42 10.97
C PRO A 12 -8.58 -9.35 10.11
N ALA A 13 -9.88 -9.08 10.10
CA ALA A 13 -10.85 -9.86 9.34
C ALA A 13 -10.47 -9.91 7.85
N PRO A 14 -10.73 -11.04 7.16
CA PRO A 14 -10.51 -11.12 5.73
C PRO A 14 -11.40 -10.10 5.00
N PRO A 15 -10.91 -9.48 3.90
CA PRO A 15 -11.69 -8.50 3.16
C PRO A 15 -12.94 -9.13 2.55
N SER A 16 -13.99 -8.33 2.38
CA SER A 16 -15.26 -8.81 1.81
C SER A 16 -15.07 -9.33 0.38
N PRO A 17 -15.93 -10.25 -0.09
CA PRO A 17 -15.86 -10.76 -1.48
C PRO A 17 -15.97 -9.66 -2.54
N THR A 18 -16.61 -8.53 -2.21
CA THR A 18 -16.77 -7.38 -3.10
C THR A 18 -15.68 -6.33 -2.96
N ALA A 19 -14.75 -6.48 -2.01
CA ALA A 19 -13.74 -5.48 -1.70
C ALA A 19 -12.85 -5.14 -2.89
N ALA A 20 -12.47 -6.12 -3.72
CA ALA A 20 -11.64 -5.89 -4.90
C ALA A 20 -12.36 -5.05 -5.96
N ALA A 21 -13.66 -5.28 -6.19
CA ALA A 21 -14.44 -4.50 -7.15
C ALA A 21 -14.66 -3.05 -6.66
N GLN A 22 -14.92 -2.89 -5.35
CA GLN A 22 -15.05 -1.57 -4.72
C GLN A 22 -13.72 -0.80 -4.76
N LEU A 23 -12.61 -1.50 -4.54
CA LEU A 23 -11.26 -0.94 -4.65
C LEU A 23 -10.98 -0.46 -6.08
N LEU A 24 -11.27 -1.28 -7.09
CA LEU A 24 -11.09 -0.92 -8.49
C LEU A 24 -11.92 0.31 -8.89
N ALA A 25 -13.17 0.41 -8.39
CA ALA A 25 -14.01 1.60 -8.61
C ALA A 25 -13.39 2.86 -7.99
N GLN A 26 -12.82 2.76 -6.79
CA GLN A 26 -12.11 3.87 -6.14
C GLN A 26 -10.85 4.27 -6.91
N LEU A 27 -10.04 3.29 -7.34
CA LEU A 27 -8.82 3.55 -8.13
C LEU A 27 -9.14 4.27 -9.44
N ARG A 28 -10.26 3.94 -10.10
CA ARG A 28 -10.71 4.61 -11.33
C ARG A 28 -11.20 6.04 -11.11
N ALA A 29 -11.67 6.36 -9.92
CA ALA A 29 -12.10 7.72 -9.56
C ALA A 29 -10.93 8.62 -9.10
N ASP A 30 -9.77 8.02 -8.79
CA ASP A 30 -8.59 8.75 -8.35
C ASP A 30 -7.90 9.48 -9.51
N ARG A 31 -7.27 10.62 -9.22
CA ARG A 31 -6.50 11.42 -10.20
C ARG A 31 -5.31 10.65 -10.81
N ARG A 32 -4.85 9.58 -10.15
CA ARG A 32 -3.75 8.71 -10.59
C ARG A 32 -4.23 7.46 -11.31
N ALA A 33 -5.51 7.37 -11.69
CA ALA A 33 -6.12 6.19 -12.30
C ALA A 33 -5.29 5.60 -13.45
N ASP A 34 -4.76 6.44 -14.35
CA ASP A 34 -3.98 6.01 -15.52
C ASP A 34 -2.72 5.20 -15.15
N THR A 35 -2.16 5.42 -13.96
CA THR A 35 -1.02 4.65 -13.44
C THR A 35 -1.45 3.54 -12.50
N TRP A 36 -2.45 3.81 -11.65
CA TRP A 36 -2.81 2.91 -10.55
C TRP A 36 -3.69 1.74 -10.98
N VAL A 37 -4.60 1.94 -11.92
CA VAL A 37 -5.45 0.87 -12.45
C VAL A 37 -4.62 -0.24 -13.12
N PRO A 38 -3.71 0.04 -14.09
CA PRO A 38 -2.93 -1.03 -14.71
C PRO A 38 -1.99 -1.73 -13.73
N ALA A 39 -1.43 -1.01 -12.75
CA ALA A 39 -0.59 -1.59 -11.72
C ALA A 39 -1.39 -2.54 -10.80
N PHE A 40 -2.59 -2.14 -10.39
CA PHE A 40 -3.48 -3.02 -9.61
C PHE A 40 -3.87 -4.27 -10.40
N GLU A 41 -4.24 -4.13 -11.67
CA GLU A 41 -4.60 -5.26 -12.53
C GLU A 41 -3.44 -6.25 -12.69
N GLN A 42 -2.21 -5.75 -12.81
CA GLN A 42 -1.01 -6.59 -12.86
C GLN A 42 -0.78 -7.35 -11.55
N ASP A 43 -0.83 -6.66 -10.41
CA ASP A 43 -0.69 -7.28 -9.08
C ASP A 43 -1.78 -8.33 -8.83
N TRP A 44 -3.01 -8.01 -9.23
CA TRP A 44 -4.16 -8.90 -9.12
C TRP A 44 -4.00 -10.16 -9.99
N ALA A 45 -3.57 -10.00 -11.24
CA ALA A 45 -3.30 -11.13 -12.13
C ALA A 45 -2.21 -12.04 -11.59
N ARG A 46 -1.14 -11.46 -11.04
CA ARG A 46 -0.06 -12.22 -10.38
C ARG A 46 -0.56 -12.97 -9.16
N ALA A 47 -1.33 -12.32 -8.29
CA ALA A 47 -1.87 -12.96 -7.09
C ALA A 47 -2.87 -14.08 -7.43
N LEU A 48 -3.63 -13.96 -8.53
CA LEU A 48 -4.47 -15.06 -9.03
C LEU A 48 -3.63 -16.26 -9.49
N ASP A 49 -2.51 -16.01 -10.15
CA ASP A 49 -1.57 -17.05 -10.54
C ASP A 49 -0.99 -17.76 -9.30
N ASP A 50 -0.47 -16.99 -8.34
CA ASP A 50 0.08 -17.52 -7.10
C ASP A 50 -0.98 -18.30 -6.29
N ALA A 51 -2.22 -17.82 -6.27
CA ALA A 51 -3.34 -18.49 -5.60
C ALA A 51 -3.69 -19.83 -6.26
N ARG A 52 -3.62 -19.93 -7.60
CA ARG A 52 -3.82 -21.21 -8.31
C ARG A 52 -2.73 -22.23 -8.01
N HIS A 53 -1.48 -21.77 -7.89
CA HIS A 53 -0.34 -22.66 -7.61
C HIS A 53 -0.26 -23.09 -6.14
N SER A 54 -0.64 -22.19 -5.22
CA SER A 54 -0.60 -22.44 -3.77
C SER A 54 -1.91 -22.97 -3.19
N PHE A 55 -3.00 -22.96 -3.98
CA PHE A 55 -4.37 -23.25 -3.54
C PHE A 55 -4.83 -22.42 -2.33
N SER A 56 -4.31 -21.19 -2.19
CA SER A 56 -4.62 -20.27 -1.11
C SER A 56 -5.08 -18.92 -1.64
N LEU A 57 -6.09 -18.32 -1.00
CA LEU A 57 -6.56 -16.97 -1.31
C LEU A 57 -5.77 -15.86 -0.59
N SER A 58 -4.82 -16.22 0.28
CA SER A 58 -3.98 -15.24 1.00
C SER A 58 -3.35 -14.19 0.08
N PRO A 59 -2.74 -14.55 -1.08
CA PRO A 59 -2.14 -13.55 -1.97
C PRO A 59 -3.14 -12.50 -2.46
N LEU A 60 -4.38 -12.90 -2.75
CA LEU A 60 -5.43 -11.97 -3.20
C LEU A 60 -5.86 -11.03 -2.07
N HIS A 61 -5.99 -11.55 -0.85
CA HIS A 61 -6.31 -10.74 0.32
C HIS A 61 -5.20 -9.73 0.64
N ASP A 62 -3.94 -10.11 0.46
CA ASP A 62 -2.79 -9.24 0.68
C ASP A 62 -2.73 -8.10 -0.35
N VAL A 63 -3.02 -8.40 -1.63
CA VAL A 63 -3.15 -7.36 -2.67
C VAL A 63 -4.25 -6.36 -2.29
N VAL A 64 -5.46 -6.83 -1.94
CA VAL A 64 -6.55 -5.92 -1.54
C VAL A 64 -6.14 -5.06 -0.35
N ARG A 65 -5.55 -5.65 0.69
CA ARG A 65 -5.10 -4.92 1.88
C ARG A 65 -4.06 -3.86 1.55
N THR A 66 -3.08 -4.20 0.71
CA THR A 66 -1.98 -3.31 0.30
C THR A 66 -2.52 -2.11 -0.46
N TRP A 67 -3.41 -2.36 -1.42
CA TRP A 67 -4.00 -1.30 -2.23
C TRP A 67 -4.99 -0.41 -1.46
N GLN A 68 -5.75 -0.99 -0.51
CA GLN A 68 -6.55 -0.20 0.43
C GLN A 68 -5.68 0.73 1.29
N ALA A 69 -4.57 0.22 1.83
CA ALA A 69 -3.64 1.03 2.62
C ALA A 69 -3.01 2.16 1.78
N ARG A 70 -2.65 1.86 0.51
CA ARG A 70 -2.14 2.86 -0.44
C ARG A 70 -3.16 3.97 -0.71
N LEU A 71 -4.44 3.62 -0.93
CA LEU A 71 -5.49 4.64 -1.10
C LEU A 71 -5.70 5.48 0.15
N ALA A 72 -5.71 4.86 1.33
CA ALA A 72 -5.86 5.57 2.60
C ALA A 72 -4.71 6.56 2.86
N ALA A 73 -3.49 6.22 2.43
CA ALA A 73 -2.31 7.07 2.55
C ALA A 73 -2.25 8.18 1.47
N ALA A 74 -2.99 8.05 0.37
CA ALA A 74 -2.87 8.94 -0.79
C ALA A 74 -3.05 10.43 -0.45
N PRO A 75 -4.06 10.86 0.35
CA PRO A 75 -4.22 12.26 0.70
C PRO A 75 -3.08 12.80 1.57
N ALA A 76 -2.51 11.97 2.45
CA ALA A 76 -1.38 12.36 3.28
C ALA A 76 -0.11 12.56 2.45
N VAL A 77 0.13 11.67 1.48
CA VAL A 77 1.21 11.84 0.49
C VAL A 77 0.99 13.10 -0.35
N ASP A 78 -0.25 13.38 -0.75
CA ASP A 78 -0.58 14.58 -1.52
C ASP A 78 -0.31 15.86 -0.73
N ALA A 79 -0.70 15.90 0.55
CA ALA A 79 -0.43 17.02 1.44
C ALA A 79 1.07 17.20 1.69
N PHE A 80 1.82 16.10 1.84
CA PHE A 80 3.27 16.11 2.01
C PHE A 80 3.98 16.71 0.78
N LEU A 81 3.62 16.23 -0.42
CA LEU A 81 4.18 16.75 -1.68
C LEU A 81 3.79 18.22 -1.93
N ALA A 82 2.54 18.60 -1.62
CA ALA A 82 2.10 19.98 -1.72
C ALA A 82 2.79 20.90 -0.69
N GLY A 83 3.25 20.34 0.44
CA GLY A 83 4.00 21.05 1.48
C GLY A 83 5.44 21.40 1.13
N GLY A 84 5.89 21.11 -0.10
CA GLY A 84 7.24 21.43 -0.57
C GLY A 84 8.31 20.46 -0.09
N CYS A 85 7.94 19.35 0.57
CA CYS A 85 8.86 18.24 0.86
C CYS A 85 9.06 17.36 -0.39
N ASP A 86 9.39 18.02 -1.51
CA ASP A 86 9.93 17.34 -2.67
C ASP A 86 11.43 17.09 -2.43
N ASP A 87 11.98 16.00 -2.96
CA ASP A 87 13.41 15.63 -2.84
C ASP A 87 14.33 16.69 -3.47
N SER A 88 13.74 17.66 -4.18
CA SER A 88 14.39 18.82 -4.78
C SER A 88 15.12 19.75 -3.80
N ASP A 89 14.79 19.71 -2.49
CA ASP A 89 15.50 20.50 -1.45
C ASP A 89 16.67 19.74 -0.80
N GLY A 90 17.01 18.55 -1.30
CA GLY A 90 18.17 17.79 -0.83
C GLY A 90 19.48 18.54 -1.07
N VAL A 91 20.21 18.85 0.01
CA VAL A 91 21.58 19.36 -0.10
C VAL A 91 22.51 18.21 -0.46
N ALA A 92 23.41 18.43 -1.44
CA ALA A 92 24.39 17.42 -1.83
C ALA A 92 25.23 17.00 -0.61
N LEU A 93 25.35 15.69 -0.36
CA LEU A 93 26.12 15.17 0.77
C LEU A 93 27.58 15.66 0.78
N ALA A 94 28.13 15.99 -0.40
CA ALA A 94 29.46 16.59 -0.54
C ALA A 94 29.55 18.01 0.06
N ASP A 95 28.47 18.79 0.02
CA ASP A 95 28.42 20.14 0.62
C ASP A 95 28.32 20.09 2.15
N VAL A 96 27.77 19.00 2.70
CA VAL A 96 27.68 18.77 4.16
C VAL A 96 28.97 18.22 4.74
N LEU A 97 29.63 17.30 4.03
CA LEU A 97 30.84 16.63 4.53
C LEU A 97 32.12 17.42 4.32
N GLY A 98 32.09 18.47 3.50
CA GLY A 98 33.27 19.25 3.11
C GLY A 98 34.27 18.42 2.29
N PRO A 99 35.34 19.05 1.75
CA PRO A 99 36.39 18.32 1.06
C PRO A 99 37.05 17.34 2.03
N ARG A 100 36.92 16.04 1.74
CA ARG A 100 37.61 14.98 2.47
C ARG A 100 39.13 15.18 2.32
N PRO A 101 39.92 15.17 3.42
CA PRO A 101 41.38 15.30 3.36
C PRO A 101 42.04 14.13 2.64
#